data_AF-A0A5N1JAZ2-F1
#
_entry.id   AF-A0A5N1JAZ2-F1
#
_cell.length_a   1.000
_cell.length_b   1.000
_cell.length_c   1.000
_cell.angle_alpha   90.00
_cell.angle_beta   90.00
_cell.angle_gamma   90.00
#
_symmetry.space_group_name_H-M   'P 1'
#
loop_
_entity.id
_entity.type
_entity.pdbx_description
1 polymer ?
#
loop_
_entity_poly.entity_id
_entity_poly.type
_entity_poly.pdbx_seq_one_letter_code
_entity_poly.pdbx_strand_id
1 'polypeptide(L)'
;MNKRLTYGWIGWLLLGTLSALGQGVENLRLMDYRPKSIYRIPKTTVTKAKYPVIDVHSHDFLMKSGADLGGWVRLMDQYGIKKTIVLTMSTGARFDSLVAKYKRYPNRFDLWCGFDFTGYNNDPTWTDHAIKELERCQKMGAKGIGEVGDKGLGLFYDRPTRAYGMHIDDPRMKPLLKRCGELGMPINIHVAESYWMYQKVDSTNDGLINAAKWHVYLNQPDILNHEQMISTLEHAVRDNPGTTFIACHLANCDYDLSILGKMFDQYPNLYADISARYGETATIPRYMKKFYEQYQDRLLYGTDMGIDDHMYQTTFRILQTADEHFYEVEHYYYHWPLHGFDLSDQVLKKVYSENAEKLLYRKKR
;
A
#
# COMPACT_ATOMS: atom_id res chain seq x y z
N MET A 1 -57.97 56.96 -45.91
CA MET A 1 -58.37 56.48 -44.56
C MET A 1 -57.67 55.14 -44.36
N ASN A 2 -56.55 55.09 -43.61
CA ASN A 2 -56.49 54.62 -42.20
C ASN A 2 -57.27 53.30 -42.00
N LYS A 3 -56.73 52.18 -41.51
CA LYS A 3 -55.51 51.83 -40.79
C LYS A 3 -55.32 50.30 -40.87
N ARG A 4 -54.07 49.86 -40.68
CA ARG A 4 -53.60 48.47 -40.48
C ARG A 4 -54.33 47.73 -39.35
N LEU A 5 -54.45 46.41 -39.48
CA LEU A 5 -54.35 45.47 -38.35
C LEU A 5 -53.92 44.09 -38.87
N THR A 6 -52.62 43.83 -38.78
CA THR A 6 -51.97 42.53 -38.93
C THR A 6 -52.20 41.71 -37.66
N TYR A 7 -52.92 40.60 -37.74
CA TYR A 7 -52.97 39.60 -36.66
C TYR A 7 -51.75 38.67 -36.79
N GLY A 8 -50.75 38.91 -35.94
CA GLY A 8 -49.66 37.98 -35.72
C GLY A 8 -50.15 36.80 -34.90
N TRP A 9 -50.02 35.59 -35.44
CA TRP A 9 -50.11 34.36 -34.67
C TRP A 9 -48.81 34.20 -33.90
N ILE A 10 -48.83 34.58 -32.62
CA ILE A 10 -47.75 34.30 -31.67
C ILE A 10 -47.81 32.79 -31.39
N GLY A 11 -46.87 32.06 -32.00
CA GLY A 11 -46.56 30.70 -31.59
C GLY A 11 -46.08 30.73 -30.14
N TRP A 12 -46.85 30.13 -29.24
CA TRP A 12 -46.37 29.82 -27.89
C TRP A 12 -45.29 28.75 -28.02
N LEU A 13 -44.03 29.19 -28.08
CA LEU A 13 -42.90 28.34 -27.75
C LEU A 13 -43.01 28.00 -26.26
N LEU A 14 -43.59 26.84 -25.97
CA LEU A 14 -43.41 26.14 -24.70
C LEU A 14 -41.92 25.84 -24.56
N LEU A 15 -41.18 26.79 -23.98
CA LEU A 15 -39.90 26.53 -23.34
C LEU A 15 -40.20 25.61 -22.15
N GLY A 16 -40.26 24.32 -22.42
CA GLY A 16 -40.16 23.29 -21.40
C GLY A 16 -38.82 23.48 -20.73
N THR A 17 -38.83 24.16 -19.58
CA THR A 17 -37.71 24.12 -18.65
C THR A 17 -37.59 22.66 -18.22
N LEU A 18 -36.69 21.90 -18.85
CA LEU A 18 -36.10 20.76 -18.16
C LEU A 18 -35.38 21.34 -16.95
N SER A 19 -36.11 21.48 -15.85
CA SER A 19 -35.51 21.54 -14.54
C SER A 19 -34.73 20.24 -14.42
N ALA A 20 -33.41 20.32 -14.59
CA ALA A 20 -32.53 19.26 -14.14
C ALA A 20 -32.79 19.14 -12.63
N LEU A 21 -33.70 18.25 -12.24
CA LEU A 21 -33.94 17.91 -10.86
C LEU A 21 -32.62 17.33 -10.36
N GLY A 22 -31.83 18.15 -9.67
CA GLY A 22 -30.68 17.66 -8.92
C GLY A 22 -31.15 16.51 -8.03
N GLN A 23 -30.29 15.51 -7.82
CA GLN A 23 -30.63 14.37 -6.97
C GLN A 23 -31.09 14.88 -5.59
N GLY A 24 -32.35 14.63 -5.26
CA GLY A 24 -32.90 14.98 -3.95
C GLY A 24 -32.18 14.17 -2.86
N VAL A 25 -31.94 14.80 -1.70
CA VAL A 25 -31.15 14.19 -0.60
C VAL A 25 -31.68 12.83 -0.15
N GLU A 26 -33.00 12.61 -0.24
CA GLU A 26 -33.66 11.35 0.10
C GLU A 26 -33.28 10.18 -0.83
N ASN A 27 -32.79 10.47 -2.04
CA ASN A 27 -32.45 9.48 -3.07
C ASN A 27 -30.97 9.53 -3.48
N LEU A 28 -30.15 10.38 -2.85
CA LEU A 28 -28.71 10.46 -3.12
C LEU A 28 -28.02 9.19 -2.61
N ARG A 29 -27.48 8.38 -3.52
CA ARG A 29 -26.76 7.16 -3.13
C ARG A 29 -25.45 7.54 -2.44
N LEU A 30 -25.08 6.79 -1.40
CA LEU A 30 -23.80 6.99 -0.72
C LEU A 30 -22.61 6.89 -1.69
N MET A 31 -22.66 5.97 -2.65
CA MET A 31 -21.64 5.83 -3.71
C MET A 31 -21.51 7.05 -4.63
N ASP A 32 -22.57 7.87 -4.72
CA ASP A 32 -22.61 9.08 -5.55
C ASP A 32 -22.33 10.35 -4.72
N TYR A 33 -22.22 10.24 -3.39
CA TYR A 33 -21.89 11.35 -2.51
C TYR A 33 -20.45 11.85 -2.77
N ARG A 34 -20.34 13.08 -3.29
CA ARG A 34 -19.07 13.74 -3.64
C ARG A 34 -18.97 15.12 -2.96
N PRO A 35 -18.71 15.17 -1.65
CA PRO A 35 -18.62 16.43 -0.92
C PRO A 35 -17.50 17.31 -1.49
N LYS A 36 -17.71 18.63 -1.42
CA LYS A 36 -16.68 19.63 -1.74
C LYS A 36 -16.47 20.50 -0.51
N SER A 37 -15.20 20.62 -0.09
CA SER A 37 -14.83 21.46 1.05
C SER A 37 -15.18 22.92 0.77
N ILE A 38 -15.96 23.53 1.67
CA ILE A 38 -16.31 24.96 1.62
C ILE A 38 -15.30 25.83 2.37
N TYR A 39 -14.40 25.21 3.15
CA TYR A 39 -13.45 25.94 3.99
C TYR A 39 -12.42 26.68 3.13
N ARG A 40 -12.19 27.95 3.48
CA ARG A 40 -11.16 28.81 2.89
C ARG A 40 -9.90 28.76 3.75
N ILE A 41 -9.27 27.59 3.75
CA ILE A 41 -8.02 27.30 4.46
C ILE A 41 -6.87 27.13 3.45
N PRO A 42 -5.60 27.23 3.90
CA PRO A 42 -4.47 26.95 3.02
C PRO A 42 -4.59 25.58 2.35
N LYS A 43 -4.21 25.52 1.06
CA LYS A 43 -4.16 24.29 0.27
C LYS A 43 -2.78 24.21 -0.38
N THR A 44 -2.11 23.09 -0.17
CA THR A 44 -0.76 22.88 -0.65
C THR A 44 -0.75 21.86 -1.79
N THR A 45 -0.23 22.26 -2.95
CA THR A 45 0.13 21.32 -4.02
C THR A 45 1.60 20.96 -3.87
N VAL A 46 1.88 19.71 -3.50
CA VAL A 46 3.25 19.22 -3.32
C VAL A 46 3.75 18.63 -4.62
N THR A 47 4.52 19.39 -5.40
CA THR A 47 5.01 18.96 -6.72
C THR A 47 6.26 18.08 -6.66
N LYS A 48 6.90 17.98 -5.49
CA LYS A 48 8.08 17.17 -5.23
C LYS A 48 8.23 16.87 -3.74
N ALA A 49 8.75 15.69 -3.39
CA ALA A 49 9.08 15.36 -2.01
C ALA A 49 10.08 16.36 -1.42
N LYS A 50 9.91 16.70 -0.14
CA LYS A 50 10.79 17.63 0.59
C LYS A 50 12.22 17.09 0.74
N TYR A 51 12.36 15.76 0.78
CA TYR A 51 13.64 15.04 0.83
C TYR A 51 13.64 13.86 -0.16
N PRO A 52 14.81 13.36 -0.60
CA PRO A 52 14.88 12.20 -1.49
C PRO A 52 14.19 10.95 -0.91
N VAL A 53 13.39 10.28 -1.74
CA VAL A 53 12.55 9.15 -1.32
C VAL A 53 13.03 7.81 -1.88
N ILE A 54 13.10 6.79 -1.03
CA ILE A 54 13.10 5.38 -1.42
C ILE A 54 11.68 4.88 -1.22
N ASP A 55 11.01 4.52 -2.31
CA ASP A 55 9.72 3.84 -2.25
C ASP A 55 9.96 2.35 -2.03
N VAL A 56 9.71 1.87 -0.81
CA VAL A 56 10.00 0.48 -0.43
C VAL A 56 8.92 -0.52 -0.86
N HIS A 57 7.79 -0.04 -1.38
CA HIS A 57 6.66 -0.90 -1.73
C HIS A 57 6.02 -0.43 -3.03
N SER A 58 6.37 -1.12 -4.10
CA SER A 58 5.72 -0.98 -5.38
C SER A 58 5.72 -2.32 -6.12
N HIS A 59 4.96 -2.39 -7.21
CA HIS A 59 4.88 -3.56 -8.08
C HIS A 59 5.10 -3.16 -9.53
N ASP A 60 5.13 -4.14 -10.44
CA ASP A 60 5.21 -3.88 -11.88
C ASP A 60 3.87 -3.34 -12.43
N PHE A 61 3.58 -2.07 -12.15
CA PHE A 61 2.34 -1.39 -12.52
C PHE A 61 2.32 -0.86 -13.96
N LEU A 62 3.39 -1.06 -14.73
CA LEU A 62 3.55 -0.46 -16.06
C LEU A 62 2.37 -0.77 -17.00
N MET A 63 1.89 -2.02 -16.99
CA MET A 63 0.70 -2.40 -17.80
C MET A 63 -0.57 -1.63 -17.42
N LYS A 64 -0.75 -1.32 -16.13
CA LYS A 64 -1.94 -0.57 -15.64
C LYS A 64 -1.82 0.92 -15.93
N SER A 65 -0.60 1.45 -15.89
CA SER A 65 -0.32 2.88 -16.06
C SER A 65 -0.34 3.36 -17.52
N GLY A 66 -0.15 2.47 -18.49
CA GLY A 66 0.12 2.84 -19.89
C GLY A 66 1.50 3.46 -20.13
N ALA A 67 2.33 3.66 -19.09
CA ALA A 67 3.69 4.14 -19.20
C ALA A 67 4.68 3.00 -19.48
N ASP A 68 5.82 3.36 -20.07
CA ASP A 68 6.99 2.48 -20.11
C ASP A 68 7.93 2.76 -18.92
N LEU A 69 8.98 1.96 -18.81
CA LEU A 69 9.93 2.07 -17.70
C LEU A 69 10.66 3.44 -17.68
N GLY A 70 10.89 4.04 -18.85
CA GLY A 70 11.49 5.38 -18.94
C GLY A 70 10.52 6.48 -18.47
N GLY A 71 9.22 6.32 -18.74
CA GLY A 71 8.16 7.16 -18.21
C GLY A 71 8.13 7.14 -16.69
N TRP A 72 8.17 5.95 -16.07
CA TRP A 72 8.23 5.84 -14.62
C TRP A 72 9.48 6.53 -14.05
N VAL A 73 10.65 6.33 -14.66
CA VAL A 73 11.90 7.01 -14.24
C VAL A 73 11.79 8.54 -14.29
N ARG A 74 11.14 9.11 -15.32
CA ARG A 74 10.90 10.56 -15.38
C ARG A 74 9.99 11.05 -14.25
N LEU A 75 8.95 10.28 -13.92
CA LEU A 75 8.08 10.59 -12.78
C LEU A 75 8.84 10.52 -11.46
N MET A 76 9.68 9.49 -11.29
CA MET A 76 10.57 9.39 -10.14
C MET A 76 11.48 10.62 -10.01
N ASP A 77 12.06 11.12 -11.12
CA ASP A 77 12.89 12.34 -11.12
C ASP A 77 12.10 13.61 -10.75
N GLN A 78 10.90 13.75 -11.31
CA GLN A 78 9.98 14.85 -11.04
C GLN A 78 9.63 14.93 -9.56
N TYR A 79 9.25 13.79 -8.98
CA TYR A 79 8.76 13.71 -7.60
C TYR A 79 9.85 13.49 -6.53
N GLY A 80 11.11 13.31 -6.93
CA GLY A 80 12.23 13.13 -6.00
C GLY A 80 12.38 11.70 -5.46
N ILE A 81 11.84 10.71 -6.17
CA ILE A 81 12.03 9.29 -5.88
C ILE A 81 13.40 8.86 -6.43
N LYS A 82 14.37 8.63 -5.53
CA LYS A 82 15.70 8.17 -5.95
C LYS A 82 15.67 6.72 -6.39
N LYS A 83 14.88 5.89 -5.71
CA LYS A 83 14.81 4.45 -5.95
C LYS A 83 13.44 3.91 -5.57
N THR A 84 12.99 2.89 -6.31
CA THR A 84 11.76 2.14 -6.01
C THR A 84 12.07 0.67 -5.90
N ILE A 85 11.54 0.02 -4.88
CA ILE A 85 11.60 -1.42 -4.70
C ILE A 85 10.38 -2.03 -5.38
N VAL A 86 10.62 -2.96 -6.31
CA VAL A 86 9.57 -3.70 -7.00
C VAL A 86 9.46 -5.08 -6.37
N LEU A 87 8.39 -5.27 -5.63
CA LEU A 87 7.97 -6.51 -4.98
C LEU A 87 7.37 -7.44 -6.04
N THR A 88 8.14 -8.40 -6.53
CA THR A 88 7.77 -9.14 -7.75
C THR A 88 6.88 -10.35 -7.50
N MET A 89 6.85 -10.88 -6.27
CA MET A 89 6.14 -12.12 -5.93
C MET A 89 6.52 -13.30 -6.86
N SER A 90 7.71 -13.26 -7.44
CA SER A 90 8.10 -14.13 -8.55
C SER A 90 9.43 -14.81 -8.30
N THR A 91 9.52 -16.06 -8.72
CA THR A 91 10.75 -16.85 -8.81
C THR A 91 10.94 -17.39 -10.24
N GLY A 92 11.97 -18.20 -10.47
CA GLY A 92 12.25 -18.88 -11.74
C GLY A 92 12.34 -17.94 -12.95
N ALA A 93 11.88 -18.44 -14.10
CA ALA A 93 11.94 -17.72 -15.38
C ALA A 93 11.16 -16.39 -15.37
N ARG A 94 10.11 -16.27 -14.55
CA ARG A 94 9.34 -15.03 -14.41
C ARG A 94 10.19 -13.95 -13.74
N PHE A 95 10.89 -14.30 -12.66
CA PHE A 95 11.82 -13.39 -12.01
C PHE A 95 12.96 -12.97 -12.97
N ASP A 96 13.52 -13.92 -13.71
CA ASP A 96 14.60 -13.65 -14.68
C ASP A 96 14.17 -12.63 -15.75
N SER A 97 12.93 -12.74 -16.25
CA SER A 97 12.36 -11.78 -17.19
C SER A 97 12.23 -10.38 -16.58
N LEU A 98 11.86 -10.28 -15.30
CA LEU A 98 11.76 -9.00 -14.60
C LEU A 98 13.15 -8.39 -14.37
N VAL A 99 14.15 -9.19 -13.97
CA VAL A 99 15.56 -8.76 -13.89
C VAL A 99 16.03 -8.19 -15.24
N ALA A 100 15.76 -8.91 -16.34
CA ALA A 100 16.11 -8.47 -17.68
C ALA A 100 15.39 -7.17 -18.09
N LYS A 101 14.16 -6.95 -17.63
CA LYS A 101 13.39 -5.73 -17.88
C LYS A 101 13.95 -4.52 -17.13
N TYR A 102 14.22 -4.68 -15.83
CA TYR A 102 14.58 -3.58 -14.91
C TYR A 102 16.08 -3.26 -14.88
N LYS A 103 16.97 -4.18 -15.32
CA LYS A 103 18.43 -3.93 -15.43
C LYS A 103 18.79 -2.74 -16.32
N ARG A 104 17.85 -2.21 -17.11
CA ARG A 104 18.01 -0.98 -17.90
C ARG A 104 18.20 0.26 -17.03
N TYR A 105 17.76 0.24 -15.77
CA TYR A 105 17.90 1.33 -14.82
C TYR A 105 18.38 0.80 -13.44
N PRO A 106 19.61 0.26 -13.36
CA PRO A 106 20.08 -0.51 -12.20
C PRO A 106 20.19 0.31 -10.90
N ASN A 107 20.31 1.63 -11.02
CA ASN A 107 20.37 2.52 -9.85
C ASN A 107 18.99 3.01 -9.40
N ARG A 108 17.92 2.76 -10.18
CA ARG A 108 16.56 3.27 -9.92
C ARG A 108 15.63 2.23 -9.34
N PHE A 109 15.85 0.95 -9.64
CA PHE A 109 14.99 -0.12 -9.14
C PHE A 109 15.80 -1.20 -8.44
N ASP A 110 15.30 -1.65 -7.29
CA ASP A 110 15.70 -2.92 -6.69
C ASP A 110 14.55 -3.90 -6.85
N LEU A 111 14.86 -5.16 -7.19
CA LEU A 111 13.86 -6.21 -7.31
C LEU A 111 13.90 -7.11 -6.09
N TRP A 112 12.73 -7.42 -5.54
CA TRP A 112 12.56 -8.41 -4.49
C TRP A 112 11.83 -9.62 -5.07
N CYS A 113 12.36 -10.81 -4.85
CA CYS A 113 11.80 -12.05 -5.39
C CYS A 113 10.62 -12.53 -4.53
N GLY A 114 9.94 -13.59 -4.97
CA GLY A 114 9.00 -14.31 -4.14
C GLY A 114 9.62 -15.51 -3.42
N PHE A 115 8.81 -16.26 -2.70
CA PHE A 115 9.14 -17.63 -2.29
C PHE A 115 8.65 -18.65 -3.32
N ASP A 116 9.40 -19.72 -3.52
CA ASP A 116 8.95 -20.84 -4.34
C ASP A 116 8.26 -21.90 -3.48
N PHE A 117 6.94 -21.97 -3.60
CA PHE A 117 6.10 -22.95 -2.91
C PHE A 117 5.87 -24.24 -3.72
N THR A 118 6.57 -24.46 -4.83
CA THR A 118 6.38 -25.66 -5.66
C THR A 118 6.68 -26.93 -4.84
N GLY A 119 5.63 -27.73 -4.57
CA GLY A 119 5.76 -28.99 -3.83
C GLY A 119 5.57 -28.88 -2.31
N TYR A 120 5.25 -27.71 -1.75
CA TYR A 120 5.21 -27.45 -0.30
C TYR A 120 4.36 -28.42 0.56
N ASN A 121 3.36 -29.07 -0.03
CA ASN A 121 2.50 -30.05 0.66
C ASN A 121 2.89 -31.52 0.43
N ASN A 122 3.64 -31.83 -0.63
CA ASN A 122 3.81 -33.21 -1.10
C ASN A 122 5.27 -33.64 -1.19
N ASP A 123 6.22 -32.70 -1.15
CA ASP A 123 7.65 -32.95 -1.25
C ASP A 123 8.32 -32.70 0.11
N PRO A 124 8.84 -33.74 0.79
CA PRO A 124 9.54 -33.58 2.07
C PRO A 124 10.85 -32.81 1.94
N THR A 125 11.36 -32.63 0.72
CA THR A 125 12.57 -31.85 0.40
C THR A 125 12.27 -30.44 -0.07
N TRP A 126 11.00 -30.02 -0.07
CA TRP A 126 10.57 -28.70 -0.57
C TRP A 126 11.39 -27.55 0.03
N THR A 127 11.63 -27.54 1.34
CA THR A 127 12.37 -26.46 2.00
C THR A 127 13.78 -26.29 1.42
N ASP A 128 14.47 -27.37 1.06
CA ASP A 128 15.79 -27.31 0.43
C ASP A 128 15.70 -26.74 -1.00
N HIS A 129 14.65 -27.07 -1.73
CA HIS A 129 14.39 -26.52 -3.07
C HIS A 129 14.07 -25.01 -3.00
N ALA A 130 13.21 -24.60 -2.07
CA ALA A 130 12.88 -23.20 -1.83
C ALA A 130 14.11 -22.38 -1.42
N ILE A 131 14.98 -22.93 -0.58
CA ILE A 131 16.26 -22.30 -0.20
C ILE A 131 17.19 -22.15 -1.41
N LYS A 132 17.33 -23.18 -2.25
CA LYS A 132 18.16 -23.11 -3.47
C LYS A 132 17.63 -22.04 -4.42
N GLU A 133 16.31 -21.92 -4.57
CA GLU A 133 15.72 -20.90 -5.44
C GLU A 133 15.86 -19.49 -4.87
N LEU A 134 15.73 -19.32 -3.54
CA LEU A 134 16.03 -18.07 -2.85
C LEU A 134 17.47 -17.63 -3.11
N GLU A 135 18.45 -18.53 -2.94
CA GLU A 135 19.86 -18.25 -3.20
C GLU A 135 20.13 -17.93 -4.67
N ARG A 136 19.42 -18.58 -5.60
CA ARG A 136 19.51 -18.27 -7.03
C ARG A 136 19.00 -16.86 -7.31
N CYS A 137 17.83 -16.49 -6.77
CA CYS A 137 17.28 -15.15 -6.90
C CYS A 137 18.22 -14.08 -6.32
N GLN A 138 18.84 -14.36 -5.17
CA GLN A 138 19.87 -13.50 -4.57
C GLN A 138 21.06 -13.30 -5.51
N LYS A 139 21.59 -14.37 -6.12
CA LYS A 139 22.68 -14.30 -7.11
C LYS A 139 22.29 -13.53 -8.37
N MET A 140 21.02 -13.59 -8.75
CA MET A 140 20.44 -12.81 -9.86
C MET A 140 20.24 -11.33 -9.51
N GLY A 141 20.44 -10.93 -8.26
CA GLY A 141 20.41 -9.54 -7.80
C GLY A 141 19.19 -9.17 -6.95
N ALA A 142 18.36 -10.14 -6.55
CA ALA A 142 17.28 -9.88 -5.60
C ALA A 142 17.82 -9.27 -4.30
N LYS A 143 17.14 -8.25 -3.79
CA LYS A 143 17.54 -7.53 -2.56
C LYS A 143 16.71 -7.87 -1.32
N GLY A 144 15.64 -8.62 -1.51
CA GLY A 144 14.71 -9.05 -0.47
C GLY A 144 13.66 -9.98 -1.06
N ILE A 145 12.67 -10.32 -0.24
CA ILE A 145 11.53 -11.17 -0.59
C ILE A 145 10.27 -10.36 -0.40
N GLY A 146 9.40 -10.31 -1.41
CA GLY A 146 8.11 -9.68 -1.28
C GLY A 146 7.36 -9.50 -2.59
N GLU A 147 6.07 -9.23 -2.53
CA GLU A 147 5.26 -9.15 -1.31
C GLU A 147 4.76 -10.55 -0.97
N VAL A 148 5.15 -11.08 0.19
CA VAL A 148 4.59 -12.34 0.66
C VAL A 148 3.25 -12.00 1.28
N GLY A 149 2.15 -12.66 0.89
CA GLY A 149 0.82 -12.21 1.28
C GLY A 149 -0.12 -13.30 1.74
N ASP A 150 -0.78 -13.03 2.86
CA ASP A 150 -1.75 -13.89 3.53
C ASP A 150 -2.97 -13.08 4.00
N LYS A 151 -4.15 -13.50 3.57
CA LYS A 151 -5.45 -12.92 3.98
C LYS A 151 -6.30 -13.90 4.79
N GLY A 152 -5.65 -14.85 5.44
CA GLY A 152 -6.25 -15.82 6.35
C GLY A 152 -6.31 -17.23 5.76
N LEU A 153 -6.00 -17.40 4.48
CA LEU A 153 -6.02 -18.69 3.78
C LEU A 153 -4.62 -19.29 3.59
N GLY A 154 -3.56 -18.61 4.04
CA GLY A 154 -2.16 -18.97 3.82
C GLY A 154 -1.46 -18.06 2.80
N LEU A 155 -0.19 -18.32 2.52
CA LEU A 155 0.68 -17.48 1.68
C LEU A 155 0.38 -17.70 0.19
N PHE A 156 -0.47 -16.87 -0.43
CA PHE A 156 -0.99 -17.12 -1.79
C PHE A 156 -0.64 -16.06 -2.85
N TYR A 157 0.21 -15.09 -2.52
CA TYR A 157 0.62 -14.03 -3.46
C TYR A 157 1.69 -14.50 -4.45
N ASP A 158 2.65 -15.28 -3.96
CA ASP A 158 3.81 -15.74 -4.70
C ASP A 158 3.45 -16.64 -5.88
N ARG A 159 4.33 -16.62 -6.89
CA ARG A 159 4.20 -17.36 -8.14
C ARG A 159 5.49 -18.17 -8.37
N PRO A 160 5.38 -19.39 -8.91
CA PRO A 160 4.23 -19.93 -9.63
C PRO A 160 3.15 -20.59 -8.76
N THR A 161 3.46 -20.91 -7.50
CA THR A 161 2.59 -21.73 -6.64
C THR A 161 2.11 -20.93 -5.43
N ARG A 162 0.82 -21.07 -5.12
CA ARG A 162 0.20 -20.55 -3.90
C ARG A 162 0.31 -21.58 -2.77
N ALA A 163 0.64 -21.14 -1.57
CA ALA A 163 0.73 -22.00 -0.38
C ALA A 163 -0.48 -21.84 0.55
N TYR A 164 -1.65 -22.31 0.10
CA TYR A 164 -2.84 -22.37 0.95
C TYR A 164 -2.60 -23.23 2.20
N GLY A 165 -3.08 -22.76 3.35
CA GLY A 165 -2.94 -23.41 4.66
C GLY A 165 -1.54 -23.32 5.29
N MET A 166 -0.58 -22.69 4.63
CA MET A 166 0.73 -22.37 5.21
C MET A 166 0.76 -20.89 5.53
N HIS A 167 0.97 -20.55 6.80
CA HIS A 167 1.14 -19.18 7.28
C HIS A 167 2.62 -18.86 7.50
N ILE A 168 2.96 -17.60 7.72
CA ILE A 168 4.37 -17.19 7.82
C ILE A 168 5.11 -17.82 9.00
N ASP A 169 4.43 -18.15 10.10
CA ASP A 169 5.01 -18.84 11.26
C ASP A 169 4.98 -20.38 11.17
N ASP A 170 4.57 -20.94 10.03
CA ASP A 170 4.57 -22.39 9.82
C ASP A 170 5.99 -22.97 10.07
N PRO A 171 6.14 -24.05 10.84
CA PRO A 171 7.45 -24.64 11.13
C PRO A 171 8.29 -24.95 9.88
N ARG A 172 7.64 -25.26 8.75
CA ARG A 172 8.29 -25.54 7.46
C ARG A 172 8.91 -24.29 6.83
N MET A 173 8.41 -23.09 7.17
CA MET A 173 8.97 -21.81 6.74
C MET A 173 10.25 -21.45 7.52
N LYS A 174 10.43 -21.95 8.75
CA LYS A 174 11.51 -21.53 9.64
C LYS A 174 12.93 -21.60 9.01
N PRO A 175 13.35 -22.69 8.33
CA PRO A 175 14.66 -22.73 7.69
C PRO A 175 14.80 -21.70 6.55
N LEU A 176 13.71 -21.46 5.80
CA LEU A 176 13.67 -20.51 4.71
C LEU A 176 13.77 -19.06 5.22
N LEU A 177 13.01 -18.71 6.26
CA LEU A 177 13.06 -17.39 6.91
C LEU A 177 14.43 -17.12 7.54
N LYS A 178 15.03 -18.13 8.18
CA LYS A 178 16.39 -18.04 8.71
C LYS A 178 17.40 -17.77 7.59
N ARG A 179 17.26 -18.46 6.45
CA ARG A 179 18.16 -18.26 5.30
C ARG A 179 18.06 -16.84 4.73
N CYS A 180 16.88 -16.23 4.73
CA CYS A 180 16.71 -14.82 4.35
C CYS A 180 17.58 -13.90 5.22
N GLY A 181 17.58 -14.11 6.54
CA GLY A 181 18.42 -13.36 7.49
C GLY A 181 19.91 -13.54 7.24
N GLU A 182 20.37 -14.77 6.99
CA GLU A 182 21.77 -15.08 6.66
C GLU A 182 22.24 -14.44 5.35
N LEU A 183 21.35 -14.37 4.35
CA LEU A 183 21.62 -13.71 3.07
C LEU A 183 21.50 -12.18 3.15
N GLY A 184 21.03 -11.64 4.27
CA GLY A 184 20.76 -10.21 4.44
C GLY A 184 19.61 -9.72 3.56
N MET A 185 18.65 -10.59 3.25
CA MET A 185 17.47 -10.29 2.44
C MET A 185 16.25 -10.10 3.35
N PRO A 186 15.74 -8.87 3.54
CA PRO A 186 14.53 -8.64 4.31
C PRO A 186 13.29 -9.23 3.63
N ILE A 187 12.24 -9.43 4.42
CA ILE A 187 10.95 -9.96 3.97
C ILE A 187 9.90 -8.87 4.11
N ASN A 188 9.29 -8.45 3.01
CA ASN A 188 8.09 -7.61 3.02
C ASN A 188 6.87 -8.53 3.00
N ILE A 189 5.98 -8.36 3.98
CA ILE A 189 4.86 -9.26 4.23
C ILE A 189 3.56 -8.51 4.50
N HIS A 190 2.52 -8.95 3.79
CA HIS A 190 1.13 -8.57 3.94
C HIS A 190 0.39 -9.62 4.76
N VAL A 191 -0.13 -9.21 5.91
CA VAL A 191 -1.03 -10.04 6.72
C VAL A 191 -2.32 -9.29 6.96
N ALA A 192 -3.45 -9.99 6.90
CA ALA A 192 -4.78 -9.43 7.12
C ALA A 192 -5.21 -8.36 6.09
N GLU A 193 -6.19 -7.54 6.47
CA GLU A 193 -6.73 -6.40 5.74
C GLU A 193 -7.13 -5.30 6.75
N SER A 194 -7.39 -4.07 6.31
CA SER A 194 -7.90 -3.03 7.22
C SER A 194 -9.17 -3.51 7.93
N TYR A 195 -9.29 -3.21 9.22
CA TYR A 195 -10.33 -3.80 10.08
C TYR A 195 -11.77 -3.53 9.60
N TRP A 196 -11.99 -2.43 8.89
CA TRP A 196 -13.26 -2.12 8.20
C TRP A 196 -13.74 -3.23 7.28
N MET A 197 -12.82 -3.98 6.66
CA MET A 197 -13.14 -5.08 5.75
C MET A 197 -13.62 -6.33 6.49
N TYR A 198 -13.38 -6.45 7.80
CA TYR A 198 -13.93 -7.51 8.66
C TYR A 198 -15.26 -7.12 9.31
N GLN A 199 -15.58 -5.81 9.33
CA GLN A 199 -16.84 -5.31 9.87
C GLN A 199 -18.00 -5.57 8.92
N LYS A 200 -19.23 -5.54 9.46
CA LYS A 200 -20.45 -5.68 8.67
C LYS A 200 -20.49 -4.63 7.55
N VAL A 201 -20.97 -5.01 6.38
CA VAL A 201 -21.19 -4.12 5.25
C VAL A 201 -22.55 -3.44 5.41
N ASP A 202 -22.67 -2.58 6.43
CA ASP A 202 -23.89 -1.84 6.76
C ASP A 202 -23.61 -0.36 7.07
N SER A 203 -24.66 0.39 7.43
CA SER A 203 -24.60 1.83 7.67
C SER A 203 -23.76 2.24 8.88
N THR A 204 -23.22 1.31 9.67
CA THR A 204 -22.37 1.59 10.84
C THR A 204 -20.88 1.44 10.55
N ASN A 205 -20.51 0.91 9.38
CA ASN A 205 -19.13 0.80 8.92
C ASN A 205 -18.76 2.09 8.18
N ASP A 206 -17.94 2.95 8.76
CA ASP A 206 -17.56 4.19 8.06
C ASP A 206 -16.68 3.91 6.82
N GLY A 207 -15.92 2.81 6.82
CA GLY A 207 -15.15 2.30 5.69
C GLY A 207 -15.98 1.54 4.65
N LEU A 208 -17.32 1.62 4.73
CA LEU A 208 -18.28 0.81 3.98
C LEU A 208 -17.96 0.66 2.49
N ILE A 209 -17.57 1.74 1.81
CA ILE A 209 -17.38 1.70 0.35
C ILE A 209 -16.25 0.74 -0.05
N ASN A 210 -15.13 0.79 0.67
CA ASN A 210 -14.05 -0.17 0.46
C ASN A 210 -14.39 -1.54 1.05
N ALA A 211 -15.01 -1.58 2.24
CA ALA A 211 -15.42 -2.84 2.85
C ALA A 211 -16.38 -3.63 1.96
N ALA A 212 -17.32 -2.98 1.27
CA ALA A 212 -18.26 -3.63 0.35
C ALA A 212 -17.56 -4.30 -0.86
N LYS A 213 -16.43 -3.74 -1.30
CA LYS A 213 -15.63 -4.27 -2.40
C LYS A 213 -14.67 -5.37 -1.95
N TRP A 214 -14.13 -5.24 -0.74
CA TRP A 214 -13.00 -6.03 -0.24
C TRP A 214 -13.33 -6.84 1.01
N HIS A 215 -14.62 -7.09 1.28
CA HIS A 215 -15.07 -7.73 2.51
C HIS A 215 -14.38 -9.07 2.75
N VAL A 216 -13.88 -9.28 3.96
CA VAL A 216 -13.24 -10.53 4.38
C VAL A 216 -14.29 -11.43 5.01
N TYR A 217 -14.67 -12.47 4.27
CA TYR A 217 -15.62 -13.47 4.75
C TYR A 217 -14.92 -14.56 5.56
N LEU A 218 -15.16 -14.59 6.86
CA LEU A 218 -14.64 -15.59 7.81
C LEU A 218 -15.48 -16.88 7.87
N ASN A 219 -16.22 -17.19 6.80
CA ASN A 219 -17.11 -18.35 6.73
C ASN A 219 -16.46 -19.59 6.09
N GLN A 220 -15.16 -19.52 5.80
CA GLN A 220 -14.39 -20.63 5.26
C GLN A 220 -13.75 -21.44 6.40
N PRO A 221 -13.66 -22.78 6.30
CA PRO A 221 -12.92 -23.58 7.27
C PRO A 221 -11.48 -23.10 7.41
N ASP A 222 -10.97 -23.08 8.64
CA ASP A 222 -9.58 -22.79 8.99
C ASP A 222 -9.05 -21.40 8.57
N ILE A 223 -9.93 -20.48 8.14
CA ILE A 223 -9.53 -19.11 7.83
C ILE A 223 -9.14 -18.36 9.11
N LEU A 224 -7.95 -17.76 9.11
CA LEU A 224 -7.52 -16.92 10.22
C LEU A 224 -8.24 -15.56 10.17
N ASN A 225 -8.68 -15.09 11.33
CA ASN A 225 -9.15 -13.72 11.50
C ASN A 225 -7.97 -12.73 11.62
N HIS A 226 -8.28 -11.44 11.74
CA HIS A 226 -7.27 -10.38 11.83
C HIS A 226 -6.25 -10.64 12.96
N GLU A 227 -6.71 -10.83 14.20
CA GLU A 227 -5.85 -11.06 15.37
C GLU A 227 -4.94 -12.28 15.22
N GLN A 228 -5.48 -13.38 14.67
CA GLN A 228 -4.72 -14.59 14.41
C GLN A 228 -3.63 -14.35 13.36
N MET A 229 -3.91 -13.58 12.31
CA MET A 229 -2.90 -13.23 11.30
C MET A 229 -1.82 -12.28 11.86
N ILE A 230 -2.16 -11.34 12.73
CA ILE A 230 -1.14 -10.54 13.43
C ILE A 230 -0.29 -11.44 14.32
N SER A 231 -0.89 -12.44 14.96
CA SER A 231 -0.16 -13.40 15.80
C SER A 231 0.83 -14.23 14.96
N THR A 232 0.47 -14.67 13.74
CA THR A 232 1.42 -15.39 12.88
C THR A 232 2.59 -14.50 12.46
N LEU A 233 2.34 -13.24 12.12
CA LEU A 233 3.41 -12.27 11.87
C LEU A 233 4.32 -12.10 13.10
N GLU A 234 3.74 -11.89 14.27
CA GLU A 234 4.49 -11.70 15.51
C GLU A 234 5.37 -12.92 15.84
N HIS A 235 4.83 -14.13 15.75
CA HIS A 235 5.59 -15.36 15.96
C HIS A 235 6.76 -15.50 15.00
N ALA A 236 6.54 -15.24 13.70
CA ALA A 236 7.60 -15.30 12.70
C ALA A 236 8.71 -14.28 12.99
N VAL A 237 8.35 -13.06 13.39
CA VAL A 237 9.31 -12.00 13.77
C VAL A 237 10.11 -12.41 15.02
N ARG A 238 9.42 -12.85 16.07
CA ARG A 238 10.01 -13.26 17.37
C ARG A 238 10.99 -14.42 17.19
N ASP A 239 10.59 -15.43 16.41
CA ASP A 239 11.34 -16.68 16.28
C ASP A 239 12.48 -16.59 15.24
N ASN A 240 12.60 -15.45 14.54
CA ASN A 240 13.65 -15.18 13.55
C ASN A 240 14.36 -13.82 13.80
N PRO A 241 15.00 -13.60 14.96
CA PRO A 241 15.59 -12.29 15.31
C PRO A 241 16.73 -11.85 14.39
N GLY A 242 17.32 -12.77 13.61
CA GLY A 242 18.35 -12.48 12.60
C GLY A 242 17.80 -12.03 11.25
N THR A 243 16.49 -12.15 11.03
CA THR A 243 15.80 -11.81 9.78
C THR A 243 14.98 -10.54 9.97
N THR A 244 15.09 -9.59 9.05
CA THR A 244 14.30 -8.37 9.09
C THR A 244 12.98 -8.57 8.36
N PHE A 245 11.90 -8.14 8.99
CA PHE A 245 10.56 -8.11 8.43
C PHE A 245 10.12 -6.66 8.23
N ILE A 246 9.45 -6.39 7.11
CA ILE A 246 8.70 -5.18 6.84
C ILE A 246 7.24 -5.60 6.75
N ALA A 247 6.46 -5.31 7.79
CA ALA A 247 5.02 -5.49 7.74
C ALA A 247 4.43 -4.36 6.91
N CYS A 248 4.06 -4.64 5.66
CA CYS A 248 3.49 -3.61 4.81
C CYS A 248 2.12 -3.17 5.33
N HIS A 249 1.67 -2.00 4.90
CA HIS A 249 0.35 -1.45 5.27
C HIS A 249 0.16 -1.30 6.79
N LEU A 250 1.22 -0.99 7.54
CA LEU A 250 1.20 -0.95 9.01
C LEU A 250 0.65 -2.24 9.63
N ALA A 251 0.98 -3.40 9.04
CA ALA A 251 0.44 -4.71 9.39
C ALA A 251 -1.10 -4.79 9.33
N ASN A 252 -1.75 -3.87 8.60
CA ASN A 252 -3.20 -3.69 8.60
C ASN A 252 -3.80 -3.43 10.00
N CYS A 253 -2.99 -2.84 10.89
CA CYS A 253 -3.40 -2.39 12.23
C CYS A 253 -3.70 -0.88 12.25
N ASP A 254 -4.06 -0.27 11.12
CA ASP A 254 -4.37 1.16 11.01
C ASP A 254 -5.55 1.61 11.90
N TYR A 255 -6.42 0.68 12.29
CA TYR A 255 -7.50 0.92 13.25
C TYR A 255 -7.03 0.96 14.73
N ASP A 256 -5.93 0.29 15.06
CA ASP A 256 -5.31 0.25 16.39
C ASP A 256 -3.79 0.05 16.28
N LEU A 257 -3.07 1.15 16.06
CA LEU A 257 -1.61 1.14 15.93
C LEU A 257 -0.90 0.83 17.26
N SER A 258 -1.61 0.70 18.39
CA SER A 258 -0.99 0.25 19.64
C SER A 258 -0.50 -1.20 19.56
N ILE A 259 -1.13 -2.02 18.69
CA ILE A 259 -0.70 -3.38 18.40
C ILE A 259 0.69 -3.37 17.75
N LEU A 260 0.84 -2.64 16.63
CA LEU A 260 2.10 -2.51 15.93
C LEU A 260 3.17 -1.81 16.78
N GLY A 261 2.80 -0.80 17.57
CA GLY A 261 3.69 -0.12 18.51
C GLY A 261 4.33 -1.07 19.52
N LYS A 262 3.53 -1.94 20.16
CA LYS A 262 4.03 -2.97 21.08
C LYS A 262 4.99 -3.95 20.39
N MET A 263 4.74 -4.31 19.14
CA MET A 263 5.64 -5.17 18.36
C MET A 263 6.96 -4.44 18.07
N PHE A 264 6.95 -3.16 17.74
CA PHE A 264 8.19 -2.38 17.54
C PHE A 264 9.04 -2.26 18.80
N ASP A 265 8.40 -2.13 19.97
CA ASP A 265 9.09 -2.08 21.26
C ASP A 265 9.79 -3.41 21.59
N GLN A 266 9.18 -4.54 21.20
CA GLN A 266 9.68 -5.88 21.51
C GLN A 266 10.68 -6.42 20.47
N TYR A 267 10.47 -6.10 19.19
CA TYR A 267 11.15 -6.76 18.09
C TYR A 267 11.98 -5.77 17.25
N PRO A 268 13.29 -5.64 17.50
CA PRO A 268 14.14 -4.68 16.78
C PRO A 268 14.35 -5.02 15.30
N ASN A 269 13.98 -6.23 14.88
CA ASN A 269 14.01 -6.71 13.51
C ASN A 269 12.70 -6.47 12.73
N LEU A 270 11.71 -5.79 13.31
CA LEU A 270 10.47 -5.42 12.64
C LEU A 270 10.48 -3.94 12.20
N TYR A 271 10.04 -3.72 10.96
CA TYR A 271 9.75 -2.43 10.36
C TYR A 271 8.33 -2.47 9.78
N ALA A 272 7.76 -1.31 9.44
CA ALA A 272 6.54 -1.24 8.66
C ALA A 272 6.60 -0.10 7.63
N ASP A 273 5.88 -0.25 6.54
CA ASP A 273 5.58 0.84 5.62
C ASP A 273 4.12 1.25 5.72
N ILE A 274 3.82 2.49 5.31
CA ILE A 274 2.44 2.99 5.25
C ILE A 274 1.67 2.38 4.08
N SER A 275 2.30 2.37 2.89
CA SER A 275 1.72 1.92 1.62
C SER A 275 0.25 2.34 1.49
N ALA A 276 -0.61 1.55 0.86
CA ALA A 276 -2.01 1.90 0.57
C ALA A 276 -2.91 2.40 1.75
N ARG A 277 -2.40 2.58 2.98
CA ARG A 277 -3.13 3.06 4.17
C ARG A 277 -3.17 4.58 4.38
N TYR A 278 -2.79 5.36 3.37
CA TYR A 278 -2.84 6.83 3.44
C TYR A 278 -4.27 7.36 3.67
N GLY A 279 -5.27 6.79 2.97
CA GLY A 279 -6.65 7.28 3.02
C GLY A 279 -7.34 7.04 4.37
N GLU A 280 -7.05 5.91 5.01
CA GLU A 280 -7.55 5.52 6.32
C GLU A 280 -6.89 6.35 7.42
N THR A 281 -5.56 6.47 7.38
CA THR A 281 -4.79 7.10 8.45
C THR A 281 -4.82 8.64 8.41
N ALA A 282 -5.07 9.25 7.25
CA ALA A 282 -5.24 10.70 7.10
C ALA A 282 -6.47 11.26 7.83
N THR A 283 -7.34 10.43 8.40
CA THR A 283 -8.47 10.85 9.25
C THR A 283 -8.07 11.16 10.69
N ILE A 284 -6.89 10.69 11.13
CA ILE A 284 -6.40 10.79 12.51
C ILE A 284 -5.01 11.48 12.60
N PRO A 285 -4.81 12.65 11.96
CA PRO A 285 -3.49 13.23 11.70
C PRO A 285 -2.65 13.50 12.96
N ARG A 286 -3.28 13.96 14.05
CA ARG A 286 -2.58 14.24 15.32
C ARG A 286 -2.07 12.97 15.99
N TYR A 287 -2.81 11.87 15.85
CA TYR A 287 -2.37 10.57 16.37
C TYR A 287 -1.24 10.01 15.49
N MET A 288 -1.39 10.07 14.17
CA MET A 288 -0.35 9.64 13.23
C MET A 288 0.95 10.41 13.43
N LYS A 289 0.91 11.74 13.59
CA LYS A 289 2.10 12.54 13.89
C LYS A 289 2.86 12.00 15.11
N LYS A 290 2.16 11.77 16.23
CA LYS A 290 2.76 11.23 17.46
C LYS A 290 3.32 9.82 17.25
N PHE A 291 2.59 8.95 16.56
CA PHE A 291 3.05 7.59 16.27
C PHE A 291 4.31 7.59 15.41
N TYR A 292 4.35 8.40 14.36
CA TYR A 292 5.52 8.58 13.51
C TYR A 292 6.70 9.20 14.26
N GLU A 293 6.49 10.17 15.15
CA GLU A 293 7.54 10.75 15.99
C GLU A 293 8.14 9.71 16.95
N GLN A 294 7.28 8.88 17.57
CA GLN A 294 7.70 7.82 18.50
C GLN A 294 8.48 6.70 17.80
N TYR A 295 7.99 6.20 16.67
CA TYR A 295 8.55 5.04 15.95
C TYR A 295 9.29 5.43 14.65
N GLN A 296 9.81 6.66 14.59
CA GLN A 296 10.45 7.24 13.39
C GLN A 296 11.60 6.41 12.81
N ASP A 297 12.22 5.51 13.58
CA ASP A 297 13.33 4.65 13.15
C ASP A 297 12.87 3.26 12.64
N ARG A 298 11.55 2.98 12.64
CA ARG A 298 10.93 1.72 12.21
C ARG A 298 9.99 1.86 11.01
N LEU A 299 9.66 3.09 10.64
CA LEU A 299 8.66 3.38 9.61
C LEU A 299 9.32 3.73 8.28
N LEU A 300 8.72 3.25 7.19
CA LEU A 300 9.23 3.39 5.83
C LEU A 300 8.16 4.01 4.92
N TYR A 301 8.61 4.78 3.93
CA TYR A 301 7.74 5.24 2.85
C TYR A 301 7.54 4.12 1.82
N GLY A 302 6.28 3.78 1.56
CA GLY A 302 5.85 2.89 0.47
C GLY A 302 4.61 3.47 -0.20
N THR A 303 4.41 3.23 -1.50
CA THR A 303 3.21 3.69 -2.20
C THR A 303 2.13 2.62 -2.26
N ASP A 304 2.42 1.49 -2.90
CA ASP A 304 1.44 0.47 -3.33
C ASP A 304 0.17 1.02 -4.02
N MET A 305 0.32 2.09 -4.80
CA MET A 305 -0.82 2.82 -5.38
C MET A 305 -0.69 3.10 -6.87
N GLY A 306 0.20 2.40 -7.57
CA GLY A 306 0.49 2.68 -8.98
C GLY A 306 1.60 3.72 -9.15
N ILE A 307 1.58 4.42 -10.29
CA ILE A 307 2.65 5.35 -10.69
C ILE A 307 2.13 6.65 -11.30
N ASP A 308 0.95 7.12 -10.90
CA ASP A 308 0.41 8.40 -11.39
C ASP A 308 0.93 9.61 -10.59
N ASP A 309 0.97 10.76 -11.27
CA ASP A 309 1.37 12.05 -10.71
C ASP A 309 0.61 12.41 -9.42
N HIS A 310 -0.71 12.27 -9.47
CA HIS A 310 -1.59 12.71 -8.39
C HIS A 310 -1.40 11.87 -7.12
N MET A 311 -1.12 10.58 -7.26
CA MET A 311 -0.72 9.70 -6.16
C MET A 311 0.52 10.23 -5.42
N TYR A 312 1.61 10.57 -6.12
CA TYR A 312 2.80 11.12 -5.46
C TYR A 312 2.49 12.43 -4.73
N GLN A 313 1.79 13.36 -5.38
CA GLN A 313 1.39 14.63 -4.76
C GLN A 313 0.58 14.41 -3.49
N THR A 314 -0.35 13.45 -3.52
CA THR A 314 -1.26 13.13 -2.42
C THR A 314 -0.53 12.50 -1.24
N THR A 315 0.33 11.50 -1.47
CA THR A 315 1.10 10.87 -0.39
C THR A 315 2.03 11.87 0.30
N PHE A 316 2.69 12.77 -0.46
CA PHE A 316 3.52 13.81 0.14
C PHE A 316 2.69 14.88 0.86
N ARG A 317 1.52 15.25 0.33
CA ARG A 317 0.61 16.17 1.01
C ARG A 317 0.20 15.61 2.37
N ILE A 318 -0.19 14.33 2.42
CA ILE A 318 -0.57 13.65 3.66
C ILE A 318 0.60 13.59 4.65
N LEU A 319 1.82 13.29 4.21
CA LEU A 319 2.94 13.17 5.15
C LEU A 319 3.55 14.52 5.59
N GLN A 320 3.65 15.50 4.69
CA GLN A 320 4.51 16.68 4.90
C GLN A 320 3.78 17.92 5.37
N THR A 321 2.48 18.07 5.12
CA THR A 321 1.79 19.35 5.31
C THR A 321 0.85 19.31 6.50
N ALA A 322 0.46 20.50 6.95
CA ALA A 322 -0.62 20.69 7.92
C ALA A 322 -1.98 20.96 7.22
N ASP A 323 -2.14 20.53 5.97
CA ASP A 323 -3.40 20.71 5.24
C ASP A 323 -4.53 19.98 5.96
N GLU A 324 -5.70 20.59 6.02
CA GLU A 324 -6.87 19.97 6.59
C GLU A 324 -8.01 19.88 5.57
N HIS A 325 -8.91 18.93 5.77
CA HIS A 325 -10.22 18.90 5.15
C HIS A 325 -10.20 18.94 3.61
N PHE A 326 -9.43 18.04 3.00
CA PHE A 326 -9.43 17.80 1.55
C PHE A 326 -9.95 16.41 1.21
N TYR A 327 -10.44 16.19 -0.01
CA TYR A 327 -11.03 14.92 -0.41
C TYR A 327 -10.23 14.30 -1.56
N GLU A 328 -10.01 13.00 -1.49
CA GLU A 328 -9.34 12.19 -2.52
C GLU A 328 -10.18 10.95 -2.82
N VAL A 329 -11.46 11.18 -3.13
CA VAL A 329 -12.47 10.12 -3.31
C VAL A 329 -12.14 9.22 -4.51
N GLU A 330 -11.54 9.77 -5.57
CA GLU A 330 -11.22 9.00 -6.78
C GLU A 330 -10.06 8.03 -6.56
N HIS A 331 -9.12 8.38 -5.67
CA HIS A 331 -7.95 7.56 -5.36
C HIS A 331 -8.23 6.54 -4.25
N TYR A 332 -8.90 6.95 -3.17
CA TYR A 332 -9.11 6.07 -2.01
C TYR A 332 -10.52 5.51 -1.88
N TYR A 333 -11.51 6.03 -2.60
CA TYR A 333 -12.91 5.59 -2.52
C TYR A 333 -13.56 5.76 -1.13
N TYR A 334 -13.01 6.63 -0.29
CA TYR A 334 -13.61 7.04 0.98
C TYR A 334 -14.33 8.38 0.86
N HIS A 335 -15.33 8.59 1.71
CA HIS A 335 -16.16 9.80 1.72
C HIS A 335 -15.73 10.81 2.80
N TRP A 336 -14.81 10.43 3.69
CA TRP A 336 -14.29 11.30 4.74
C TRP A 336 -13.24 12.26 4.20
N PRO A 337 -13.08 13.44 4.84
CA PRO A 337 -11.96 14.31 4.55
C PRO A 337 -10.63 13.69 5.02
N LEU A 338 -9.57 14.00 4.29
CA LEU A 338 -8.19 13.70 4.61
C LEU A 338 -7.50 14.94 5.18
N HIS A 339 -6.46 14.69 5.97
CA HIS A 339 -5.65 15.69 6.65
C HIS A 339 -4.16 15.31 6.55
N GLY A 340 -3.30 16.31 6.49
CA GLY A 340 -1.86 16.14 6.57
C GLY A 340 -1.38 15.91 8.00
N PHE A 341 -0.35 15.09 8.14
CA PHE A 341 0.27 14.72 9.41
C PHE A 341 1.21 15.79 9.95
N ASP A 342 1.68 16.72 9.11
CA ASP A 342 2.65 17.74 9.48
C ASP A 342 3.90 17.15 10.14
N LEU A 343 4.49 16.11 9.51
CA LEU A 343 5.69 15.46 10.04
C LEU A 343 6.89 16.41 10.00
N SER A 344 7.69 16.38 11.05
CA SER A 344 8.90 17.20 11.15
C SER A 344 9.96 16.79 10.12
N ASP A 345 10.89 17.70 9.83
CA ASP A 345 12.00 17.44 8.91
C ASP A 345 12.85 16.23 9.31
N GLN A 346 13.03 16.02 10.62
CA GLN A 346 13.75 14.88 11.14
C GLN A 346 13.03 13.57 10.81
N VAL A 347 11.71 13.51 11.03
CA VAL A 347 10.91 12.30 10.77
C VAL A 347 10.83 12.05 9.26
N LEU A 348 10.59 13.08 8.46
CA LEU A 348 10.49 12.95 7.00
C LEU A 348 11.77 12.37 6.38
N LYS A 349 12.96 12.84 6.78
CA LYS A 349 14.24 12.28 6.27
C LYS A 349 14.36 10.78 6.55
N LYS A 350 14.02 10.37 7.76
CA LYS A 350 14.06 8.96 8.18
C LYS A 350 13.11 8.09 7.39
N VAL A 351 11.83 8.46 7.38
CA VAL A 351 10.77 7.72 6.70
C VAL A 351 11.00 7.68 5.19
N TYR A 352 11.41 8.81 4.61
CA TYR A 352 11.60 8.91 3.16
C TYR A 352 12.80 8.12 2.67
N SER A 353 13.90 8.06 3.42
CA SER A 353 14.99 7.22 2.96
C SER A 353 16.02 6.74 3.96
N GLU A 354 16.33 7.45 5.04
CA GLU A 354 17.47 7.04 5.90
C GLU A 354 17.23 5.66 6.54
N ASN A 355 15.99 5.33 6.88
CA ASN A 355 15.63 4.01 7.41
C ASN A 355 15.83 2.91 6.36
N ALA A 356 15.33 3.12 5.13
CA ALA A 356 15.51 2.19 4.02
C ALA A 356 17.00 2.03 3.66
N GLU A 357 17.77 3.12 3.66
CA GLU A 357 19.22 3.06 3.40
C GLU A 357 19.96 2.29 4.48
N LYS A 358 19.62 2.51 5.75
CA LYS A 358 20.17 1.77 6.89
C LYS A 358 19.85 0.29 6.78
N LEU A 359 18.62 -0.04 6.39
CA LEU A 359 18.16 -1.41 6.27
C LEU A 359 18.83 -2.16 5.11
N LEU A 360 18.93 -1.52 3.94
CA LEU A 360 19.23 -2.22 2.69
C LEU A 360 20.67 -2.04 2.20
N TYR A 361 21.34 -0.93 2.55
CA TYR A 361 22.61 -0.55 1.92
C TYR A 361 23.76 -0.31 2.89
N ARG A 362 23.49 -0.17 4.20
CA ARG A 362 24.58 -0.17 5.18
C ARG A 362 25.11 -1.58 5.33
N LYS A 363 26.42 -1.76 5.06
CA LYS A 363 27.12 -2.99 5.38
C LYS A 363 26.95 -3.28 6.88
N LYS A 364 26.38 -4.44 7.23
CA LYS A 364 26.47 -4.98 8.59
C LYS A 364 27.97 -5.12 8.89
N ARG A 365 28.45 -4.35 9.88
CA ARG A 365 29.86 -4.37 10.32
C ARG A 365 30.19 -5.68 11.00
#